data_AF-A0A2S9YVL0-F1
#
_entry.id   AF-A0A2S9YVL0-F1
#
_cell.length_a   1.000
_cell.length_b   1.000
_cell.length_c   1.000
_cell.angle_alpha   90.00
_cell.angle_beta   90.00
_cell.angle_gamma   90.00
#
_symmetry.space_group_name_H-M   'P 1'
#
loop_
_entity.id
_entity.type
_entity.pdbx_description
1 polymer ?
#
loop_
_entity_poly.entity_id
_entity_poly.type
_entity_poly.pdbx_seq_one_letter_code
_entity_poly.pdbx_strand_id
1 'polypeptide(L)'
;MMRQMAKPWFVSVECVLGLALITLPFGCTTPPTADGNTAAEGTTSSGDGDGDPTGDGDGDGDGDPAGDGDPGCTPGAFNCECNGGLCDEGLMCVDGTCELEGPPDCTPGTLDCMCDNGACAGGLECIADICGFPASPYPNCGWDNGNGWNACGEVTENPAEPLMCPEGLEPGGACPMGLTIVGCCDENGNNWWCEGGSVAFDDCGGGTGDGDGDGDGDGDGDGDGDGDGDGDGDGDGDGDGDGDGDGDGDGDGEP
;
A
#
# COMPACT_ATOMS: atom_id res chain seq x y z
N MET A 1 -7.28 -28.74 63.26
CA MET A 1 -5.94 -28.25 62.85
C MET A 1 -6.06 -27.76 61.42
N MET A 2 -6.46 -26.49 61.26
CA MET A 2 -6.68 -25.84 59.97
C MET A 2 -5.33 -25.39 59.41
N ARG A 3 -5.04 -25.74 58.16
CA ARG A 3 -3.82 -25.37 57.44
C ARG A 3 -3.93 -23.91 57.00
N GLN A 4 -2.91 -23.13 57.31
CA GLN A 4 -2.78 -21.71 57.01
C GLN A 4 -2.70 -21.47 55.49
N MET A 5 -3.51 -20.53 55.00
CA MET A 5 -3.40 -19.96 53.66
C MET A 5 -2.30 -18.89 53.68
N ALA A 6 -1.29 -19.04 52.81
CA ALA A 6 -0.27 -18.04 52.57
C ALA A 6 -0.80 -17.01 51.57
N LYS A 7 -0.79 -15.73 51.96
CA LYS A 7 -1.08 -14.57 51.10
C LYS A 7 0.14 -14.26 50.20
N PRO A 8 -0.01 -14.06 48.89
CA PRO A 8 1.05 -13.50 48.08
C PRO A 8 1.18 -11.99 48.33
N TRP A 9 2.43 -11.54 48.37
CA TRP A 9 2.86 -10.18 48.65
C TRP A 9 2.61 -9.26 47.45
N PHE A 10 2.03 -8.09 47.72
CA PHE A 10 2.07 -6.92 46.85
C PHE A 10 3.52 -6.43 46.74
N VAL A 11 4.06 -6.36 45.52
CA VAL A 11 5.27 -5.61 45.20
C VAL A 11 4.83 -4.43 44.34
N SER A 12 4.74 -3.24 44.95
CA SER A 12 4.56 -1.98 44.24
C SER A 12 5.79 -1.72 43.38
N VAL A 13 5.60 -1.69 42.05
CA VAL A 13 6.59 -1.18 41.10
C VAL A 13 6.17 0.25 40.75
N GLU A 14 6.78 1.22 41.41
CA GLU A 14 6.74 2.61 40.99
C GLU A 14 7.60 2.75 39.73
N CYS A 15 6.96 2.83 38.56
CA CYS A 15 7.62 3.18 37.31
C CYS A 15 7.46 4.70 37.11
N VAL A 16 8.49 5.45 37.51
CA VAL A 16 8.59 6.89 37.21
C VAL A 16 8.93 7.03 35.72
N LEU A 17 7.91 7.18 34.88
CA LEU A 17 8.11 7.57 33.48
C LEU A 17 8.16 9.10 33.40
N GLY A 18 9.38 9.64 33.32
CA GLY A 18 9.63 11.03 32.95
C GLY A 18 9.35 11.22 31.46
N LEU A 19 8.21 11.84 31.14
CA LEU A 19 7.88 12.27 29.77
C LEU A 19 8.73 13.51 29.43
N ALA A 20 9.83 13.32 28.69
CA ALA A 20 10.52 14.42 28.03
C ALA A 20 9.73 14.80 26.77
N LEU A 21 8.97 15.89 26.85
CA LEU A 21 8.41 16.58 25.68
C LEU A 21 9.56 17.03 24.77
N ILE A 22 9.77 16.35 23.65
CA ILE A 22 10.55 16.87 22.52
C ILE A 22 9.55 17.38 21.50
N THR A 23 9.29 18.68 21.54
CA THR A 23 8.60 19.40 20.46
C THR A 23 9.54 19.48 19.24
N LEU A 24 9.30 18.66 18.23
CA LEU A 24 9.90 18.85 16.90
C LEU A 24 8.97 19.74 16.06
N PRO A 25 9.45 20.86 15.52
CA PRO A 25 8.69 21.62 14.53
C PRO A 25 8.71 20.85 13.20
N PHE A 26 7.53 20.41 12.74
CA PHE A 26 7.31 20.03 11.34
C PHE A 26 7.48 21.27 10.46
N GLY A 27 8.68 21.45 9.94
CA GLY A 27 8.93 22.32 8.80
C GLY A 27 8.64 21.55 7.52
N CYS A 28 7.49 21.81 6.89
CA CYS A 28 7.30 21.52 5.47
C CYS A 28 8.25 22.41 4.67
N THR A 29 9.27 21.82 4.05
CA THR A 29 9.98 22.43 2.92
C THR A 29 9.83 21.51 1.72
N THR A 30 9.04 21.97 0.75
CA THR A 30 8.97 21.43 -0.61
C THR A 30 10.36 21.47 -1.27
N PRO A 31 10.79 20.43 -2.00
CA PRO A 31 12.07 20.43 -2.69
C PRO A 31 12.05 21.39 -3.89
N PRO A 32 13.07 22.26 -4.07
CA PRO A 32 13.30 22.92 -5.34
C PRO A 32 14.02 21.96 -6.30
N THR A 33 13.46 21.87 -7.50
CA THR A 33 14.06 21.32 -8.72
C THR A 33 15.46 21.93 -8.94
N ALA A 34 16.47 21.07 -9.07
CA ALA A 34 17.83 21.46 -9.40
C ALA A 34 18.19 20.88 -10.78
N ASP A 35 17.88 21.64 -11.82
CA ASP A 35 18.57 21.57 -13.10
C ASP A 35 19.80 22.49 -13.06
N GLY A 36 20.84 22.11 -13.78
CA GLY A 36 21.86 23.06 -14.24
C GLY A 36 23.26 22.85 -13.68
N ASN A 37 23.88 21.75 -14.08
CA ASN A 37 25.33 21.61 -14.06
C ASN A 37 25.93 22.41 -15.23
N THR A 38 26.48 23.60 -14.99
CA THR A 38 27.45 24.21 -15.91
C THR A 38 28.57 24.86 -15.13
N ALA A 39 29.73 24.22 -15.20
CA ALA A 39 31.01 24.81 -14.88
C ALA A 39 31.33 25.94 -15.87
N ALA A 40 31.81 27.07 -15.36
CA ALA A 40 32.59 28.01 -16.14
C ALA A 40 33.62 28.67 -15.22
N GLU A 41 34.88 28.29 -15.44
CA GLU A 41 36.04 29.00 -14.95
C GLU A 41 36.14 30.38 -15.61
N GLY A 42 36.74 31.34 -14.89
CA GLY A 42 36.96 32.69 -15.39
C GLY A 42 38.02 32.76 -16.49
N THR A 43 37.96 33.78 -17.34
CA THR A 43 38.80 35.00 -17.24
C THR A 43 38.70 35.85 -18.51
N THR A 44 38.61 37.16 -18.29
CA THR A 44 39.07 38.30 -19.13
C THR A 44 38.79 38.32 -20.64
N SER A 45 38.05 39.35 -21.10
CA SER A 45 38.63 40.45 -21.89
C SER A 45 37.57 41.48 -22.26
N SER A 46 37.85 42.74 -21.95
CA SER A 46 37.23 43.92 -22.57
C SER A 46 37.60 44.00 -24.06
N GLY A 47 36.74 44.59 -24.90
CA GLY A 47 37.12 45.03 -26.24
C GLY A 47 35.96 45.16 -27.24
N ASP A 48 35.47 46.38 -27.34
CA ASP A 48 35.02 47.12 -28.54
C ASP A 48 33.94 46.55 -29.47
N GLY A 49 32.89 47.36 -29.66
CA GLY A 49 31.86 47.13 -30.65
C GLY A 49 32.19 47.68 -32.03
N ASP A 50 31.38 47.29 -33.00
CA ASP A 50 31.09 48.06 -34.21
C ASP A 50 29.67 47.68 -34.63
N GLY A 51 28.82 48.70 -34.77
CA GLY A 51 27.46 48.52 -35.26
C GLY A 51 27.41 48.31 -36.76
N ASP A 52 26.39 47.58 -37.20
CA ASP A 52 25.87 47.65 -38.56
C ASP A 52 24.34 47.75 -38.50
N PRO A 53 23.74 48.90 -38.88
CA PRO A 53 22.32 49.05 -39.05
C PRO A 53 22.00 49.15 -40.55
N THR A 54 21.82 48.01 -41.21
CA THR A 54 21.07 47.85 -42.47
C THR A 54 20.57 46.40 -42.49
N GLY A 55 19.40 46.01 -42.96
CA GLY A 55 18.31 46.64 -43.64
C GLY A 55 17.33 45.49 -43.96
N ASP A 56 16.07 45.87 -44.17
CA ASP A 56 15.12 45.25 -45.09
C ASP A 56 14.57 43.87 -44.70
N GLY A 57 13.28 43.88 -44.35
CA GLY A 57 12.53 42.66 -44.10
C GLY A 57 12.26 41.90 -45.39
N ASP A 58 12.18 40.59 -45.23
CA ASP A 58 11.37 39.72 -46.05
C ASP A 58 10.66 38.75 -45.09
N GLY A 59 9.34 38.70 -45.22
CA GLY A 59 8.54 37.69 -44.56
C GLY A 59 8.63 36.41 -45.37
N ASP A 60 9.06 35.34 -44.73
CA ASP A 60 8.67 34.00 -45.11
C ASP A 60 7.89 33.43 -43.94
N GLY A 61 6.61 33.18 -44.21
CA GLY A 61 5.78 32.38 -43.35
C GLY A 61 6.29 30.95 -43.42
N ASP A 62 7.15 30.60 -42.48
CA ASP A 62 7.38 29.21 -42.11
C ASP A 62 6.12 28.77 -41.35
N GLY A 63 5.10 28.41 -42.12
CA GLY A 63 4.05 27.54 -41.63
C GLY A 63 4.71 26.23 -41.27
N ASP A 64 5.18 26.12 -40.03
CA ASP A 64 5.51 24.86 -39.37
C ASP A 64 4.24 23.99 -39.39
N PRO A 65 4.17 22.98 -40.27
CA PRO A 65 3.07 22.06 -40.27
C PRO A 65 3.52 20.89 -39.41
N ALA A 66 3.17 20.91 -38.12
CA ALA A 66 3.25 19.77 -37.21
C ALA A 66 4.61 19.06 -37.15
N GLY A 67 5.35 19.29 -36.06
CA GLY A 67 6.56 18.53 -35.80
C GLY A 67 7.44 19.23 -34.79
N ASP A 68 6.95 19.35 -33.57
CA ASP A 68 7.73 19.52 -32.34
C ASP A 68 8.65 18.30 -32.07
N GLY A 69 9.20 17.72 -33.14
CA GLY A 69 10.22 16.69 -33.09
C GLY A 69 11.41 17.24 -32.35
N ASP A 70 11.56 16.76 -31.12
CA ASP A 70 12.76 16.91 -30.31
C ASP A 70 13.97 16.67 -31.22
N PRO A 71 14.87 17.65 -31.43
CA PRO A 71 15.94 17.60 -32.43
C PRO A 71 17.00 16.50 -32.19
N GLY A 72 16.75 15.56 -31.28
CA GLY A 72 17.53 14.35 -31.07
C GLY A 72 16.86 13.05 -31.56
N CYS A 73 15.59 13.06 -31.98
CA CYS A 73 14.89 11.81 -32.30
C CYS A 73 15.09 11.37 -33.75
N THR A 74 15.82 10.26 -33.96
CA THR A 74 15.91 9.62 -35.28
C THR A 74 14.68 8.72 -35.46
N PRO A 75 13.86 8.88 -36.53
CA PRO A 75 12.72 8.00 -36.76
C PRO A 75 13.14 6.53 -36.77
N GLY A 76 12.45 5.72 -35.99
CA GLY A 76 12.80 4.32 -35.73
C GLY A 76 13.50 4.07 -34.38
N ALA A 77 14.08 5.08 -33.74
CA ALA A 77 14.76 4.92 -32.45
C ALA A 77 13.77 4.85 -31.27
N PHE A 78 14.25 4.34 -30.12
CA PHE A 78 13.43 4.21 -28.90
C PHE A 78 12.83 5.56 -28.49
N ASN A 79 11.52 5.57 -28.23
CA ASN A 79 10.72 6.75 -27.90
C ASN A 79 10.65 7.82 -29.01
N CYS A 80 10.87 7.41 -30.26
CA CYS A 80 10.72 8.24 -31.46
C CYS A 80 9.61 7.74 -32.38
N GLU A 81 9.21 8.56 -33.34
CA GLU A 81 8.22 8.19 -34.35
C GLU A 81 8.69 6.99 -35.19
N CYS A 82 7.75 6.13 -35.56
CA CYS A 82 8.04 4.98 -36.42
C CYS A 82 8.52 5.40 -37.81
N ASN A 83 9.55 4.75 -38.32
CA ASN A 83 10.04 4.95 -39.68
C ASN A 83 9.21 4.10 -40.67
N GLY A 84 8.07 4.65 -41.11
CA GLY A 84 7.16 3.96 -42.02
C GLY A 84 6.50 2.70 -41.41
N GLY A 85 6.23 2.75 -40.11
CA GLY A 85 5.68 1.62 -39.34
C GLY A 85 6.72 0.60 -38.88
N LEU A 86 8.01 0.86 -39.09
CA LEU A 86 9.12 0.04 -38.62
C LEU A 86 9.97 0.82 -37.61
N CYS A 87 10.60 0.10 -36.69
CA CYS A 87 11.53 0.62 -35.71
C CYS A 87 12.90 -0.06 -35.84
N ASP A 88 13.90 0.47 -35.15
CA ASP A 88 15.23 -0.13 -35.06
C ASP A 88 15.17 -1.53 -34.42
N GLU A 89 16.24 -2.30 -34.57
CA GLU A 89 16.31 -3.70 -34.12
C GLU A 89 15.94 -3.84 -32.63
N GLY A 90 14.90 -4.61 -32.33
CA GLY A 90 14.39 -4.84 -30.97
C GLY A 90 13.22 -3.93 -30.53
N LEU A 91 12.76 -3.04 -31.41
CA LEU A 91 11.62 -2.14 -31.15
C LEU A 91 10.43 -2.48 -32.07
N MET A 92 9.21 -2.29 -31.56
CA MET A 92 7.98 -2.34 -32.34
C MET A 92 7.28 -0.98 -32.38
N CYS A 93 6.57 -0.72 -33.48
CA CYS A 93 5.78 0.47 -33.63
C CYS A 93 4.42 0.31 -32.93
N VAL A 94 4.23 0.99 -31.80
CA VAL A 94 2.97 1.02 -31.03
C VAL A 94 2.44 2.46 -31.06
N ASP A 95 1.23 2.65 -31.59
CA ASP A 95 0.56 3.95 -31.69
C ASP A 95 1.42 5.09 -32.31
N GLY A 96 2.31 4.73 -33.25
CA GLY A 96 3.16 5.69 -33.96
C GLY A 96 4.50 5.97 -33.27
N THR A 97 4.77 5.35 -32.12
CA THR A 97 6.02 5.46 -31.38
C THR A 97 6.75 4.12 -31.33
N CYS A 98 8.08 4.15 -31.42
CA CYS A 98 8.93 2.98 -31.29
C CYS A 98 9.19 2.65 -29.83
N GLU A 99 8.62 1.52 -29.39
CA GLU A 99 8.71 1.00 -28.03
C GLU A 99 9.38 -0.38 -28.06
N LEU A 100 9.92 -0.84 -26.93
CA LEU A 100 10.48 -2.20 -26.83
C LEU A 100 9.34 -3.23 -26.99
N GLU A 101 9.60 -4.32 -27.73
CA GLU A 101 8.66 -5.46 -27.75
C GLU A 101 8.56 -6.05 -26.35
N GLY A 102 7.45 -5.76 -25.68
CA GLY A 102 7.11 -6.39 -24.41
C GLY A 102 7.66 -5.69 -23.16
N PRO A 103 7.31 -6.24 -21.98
CA PRO A 103 7.74 -5.70 -20.69
C PRO A 103 9.28 -5.58 -20.64
N PRO A 104 9.80 -4.52 -20.00
CA PRO A 104 11.18 -4.06 -20.17
C PRO A 104 12.22 -5.13 -19.79
N ASP A 105 13.20 -5.39 -20.67
CA ASP A 105 14.43 -6.18 -20.41
C ASP A 105 14.27 -7.41 -19.52
N CYS A 106 13.21 -8.17 -19.74
CA CYS A 106 12.80 -9.17 -18.79
C CYS A 106 13.15 -10.57 -19.33
N THR A 107 13.74 -11.42 -18.49
CA THR A 107 14.23 -12.74 -18.92
C THR A 107 13.03 -13.68 -19.05
N PRO A 108 12.84 -14.38 -20.18
CA PRO A 108 11.75 -15.35 -20.31
C PRO A 108 11.69 -16.30 -19.12
N GLY A 109 10.48 -16.50 -18.59
CA GLY A 109 10.24 -17.29 -17.39
C GLY A 109 10.30 -16.52 -16.07
N THR A 110 10.65 -15.23 -16.02
CA THR A 110 10.61 -14.43 -14.78
C THR A 110 9.26 -13.72 -14.57
N LEU A 111 9.01 -13.19 -13.37
CA LEU A 111 7.76 -12.47 -13.04
C LEU A 111 7.49 -11.35 -14.06
N ASP A 112 6.23 -11.23 -14.48
CA ASP A 112 5.74 -10.28 -15.48
C ASP A 112 6.36 -10.42 -16.88
N CYS A 113 6.98 -11.57 -17.18
CA CYS A 113 7.60 -11.88 -18.47
C CYS A 113 6.87 -12.95 -19.26
N MET A 114 7.18 -13.04 -20.54
CA MET A 114 6.77 -14.17 -21.37
C MET A 114 7.25 -15.50 -20.77
N CYS A 115 6.40 -16.51 -20.86
CA CYS A 115 6.75 -17.86 -20.42
C CYS A 115 7.90 -18.45 -21.25
N ASP A 116 8.85 -19.13 -20.59
CA ASP A 116 9.90 -19.88 -21.27
C ASP A 116 9.39 -21.27 -21.62
N ASN A 117 9.00 -21.47 -22.88
CA ASN A 117 8.45 -22.73 -23.39
C ASN A 117 7.25 -23.25 -22.56
N GLY A 118 6.40 -22.33 -22.10
CA GLY A 118 5.23 -22.60 -21.27
C GLY A 118 5.52 -22.80 -19.77
N ALA A 119 6.75 -22.53 -19.32
CA ALA A 119 7.16 -22.62 -17.93
C ALA A 119 7.65 -21.27 -17.38
N CYS A 120 7.60 -21.13 -16.06
CA CYS A 120 8.09 -19.98 -15.32
C CYS A 120 9.01 -20.44 -14.17
N ALA A 121 9.94 -19.59 -13.77
CA ALA A 121 10.87 -19.82 -12.69
C ALA A 121 10.22 -19.50 -11.32
N GLY A 122 10.83 -19.98 -10.23
CA GLY A 122 10.48 -19.51 -8.88
C GLY A 122 9.06 -19.84 -8.41
N GLY A 123 8.44 -20.91 -8.94
CA GLY A 123 7.09 -21.31 -8.55
C GLY A 123 5.97 -20.49 -9.20
N LEU A 124 6.31 -19.57 -10.10
CA LEU A 124 5.35 -18.81 -10.90
C LEU A 124 4.59 -19.73 -11.87
N GLU A 125 3.40 -19.30 -12.27
CA GLU A 125 2.58 -19.99 -13.26
C GLU A 125 2.51 -19.20 -14.57
N CYS A 126 2.48 -19.93 -15.68
CA CYS A 126 2.27 -19.34 -17.00
C CYS A 126 0.78 -19.09 -17.23
N ILE A 127 0.35 -17.84 -17.09
CA ILE A 127 -1.04 -17.41 -17.20
C ILE A 127 -1.15 -16.46 -18.40
N ALA A 128 -1.87 -16.89 -19.44
CA ALA A 128 -2.03 -16.12 -20.68
C ALA A 128 -0.69 -15.68 -21.31
N ASP A 129 0.26 -16.62 -21.42
CA ASP A 129 1.63 -16.43 -21.93
C ASP A 129 2.51 -15.46 -21.12
N ILE A 130 2.07 -15.05 -19.91
CA ILE A 130 2.82 -14.24 -18.96
C ILE A 130 3.03 -15.00 -17.65
N CYS A 131 4.23 -14.95 -17.09
CA CYS A 131 4.58 -15.53 -15.81
C CYS A 131 4.05 -14.66 -14.66
N GLY A 132 3.10 -15.20 -13.92
CA GLY A 132 2.49 -14.52 -12.79
C GLY A 132 2.48 -15.39 -11.54
N PHE A 133 2.05 -14.79 -10.44
CA PHE A 133 1.74 -15.51 -9.22
C PHE A 133 0.54 -16.45 -9.42
N PRO A 134 0.58 -17.69 -8.90
CA PRO A 134 -0.59 -18.56 -8.90
C PRO A 134 -1.75 -17.93 -8.13
N ALA A 135 -2.96 -18.43 -8.37
CA ALA A 135 -4.11 -18.07 -7.57
C ALA A 135 -3.93 -18.57 -6.12
N SER A 136 -4.27 -17.74 -5.15
CA SER A 136 -4.28 -18.11 -3.73
C SER A 136 -5.26 -19.27 -3.51
N PRO A 137 -4.88 -20.30 -2.72
CA PRO A 137 -5.80 -21.35 -2.31
C PRO A 137 -6.80 -20.85 -1.25
N TYR A 138 -6.56 -19.69 -0.65
CA TYR A 138 -7.38 -19.13 0.42
C TYR A 138 -8.41 -18.13 -0.12
N PRO A 139 -9.68 -18.21 0.30
CA PRO A 139 -10.71 -17.30 -0.18
C PRO A 139 -10.47 -15.88 0.36
N ASN A 140 -10.41 -14.86 -0.50
CA ASN A 140 -10.31 -13.45 -0.12
C ASN A 140 -9.05 -13.04 0.68
N CYS A 141 -8.01 -13.88 0.72
CA CYS A 141 -6.71 -13.52 1.29
C CYS A 141 -5.60 -13.97 0.35
N GLY A 142 -4.66 -13.06 0.10
CA GLY A 142 -3.55 -13.30 -0.82
C GLY A 142 -2.46 -12.23 -0.72
N TRP A 143 -1.51 -12.31 -1.64
CA TRP A 143 -0.33 -11.47 -1.69
C TRP A 143 -0.60 -10.13 -2.39
N ASP A 144 -0.42 -9.04 -1.68
CA ASP A 144 -0.37 -7.70 -2.26
C ASP A 144 1.06 -7.40 -2.74
N ASN A 145 1.27 -7.41 -4.05
CA ASN A 145 2.57 -7.13 -4.65
C ASN A 145 3.01 -5.67 -4.49
N GLY A 146 2.06 -4.73 -4.39
CA GLY A 146 2.37 -3.31 -4.23
C GLY A 146 2.96 -3.00 -2.85
N ASN A 147 2.48 -3.72 -1.83
CA ASN A 147 2.88 -3.48 -0.45
C ASN A 147 3.82 -4.55 0.13
N GLY A 148 3.93 -5.73 -0.49
CA GLY A 148 4.88 -6.78 -0.13
C GLY A 148 4.48 -7.60 1.10
N TRP A 149 3.18 -7.84 1.28
CA TRP A 149 2.59 -8.57 2.41
C TRP A 149 1.24 -9.19 2.04
N ASN A 150 0.76 -10.13 2.85
CA ASN A 150 -0.57 -10.71 2.67
C ASN A 150 -1.64 -9.75 3.18
N ALA A 151 -2.75 -9.67 2.45
CA ALA A 151 -3.84 -8.76 2.72
C ALA A 151 -5.20 -9.37 2.34
N CYS A 152 -6.25 -8.84 2.95
CA CYS A 152 -7.62 -9.14 2.57
C CYS A 152 -7.97 -8.56 1.19
N GLY A 153 -8.83 -9.26 0.45
CA GLY A 153 -9.27 -8.88 -0.91
C GLY A 153 -8.33 -9.35 -2.03
N GLU A 154 -7.13 -9.81 -1.68
CA GLU A 154 -6.18 -10.37 -2.63
C GLU A 154 -6.44 -11.85 -2.90
N VAL A 155 -6.12 -12.29 -4.12
CA VAL A 155 -6.42 -13.66 -4.60
C VAL A 155 -5.21 -14.33 -5.29
N THR A 156 -4.03 -13.80 -5.07
CA THR A 156 -2.76 -14.31 -5.60
C THR A 156 -1.91 -14.88 -4.47
N GLU A 157 -1.03 -15.84 -4.77
CA GLU A 157 -0.08 -16.40 -3.81
C GLU A 157 1.34 -16.08 -4.26
N ASN A 158 2.21 -15.64 -3.35
CA ASN A 158 3.64 -15.48 -3.63
C ASN A 158 4.42 -16.74 -3.22
N PRO A 159 4.90 -17.56 -4.17
CA PRO A 159 5.64 -18.79 -3.87
C PRO A 159 7.01 -18.54 -3.24
N ALA A 160 7.54 -17.31 -3.32
CA ALA A 160 8.80 -16.94 -2.69
C ALA A 160 8.63 -16.64 -1.19
N GLU A 161 7.42 -16.29 -0.75
CA GLU A 161 7.07 -16.03 0.64
C GLU A 161 5.87 -16.89 1.12
N PRO A 162 5.98 -18.24 1.05
CA PRO A 162 4.89 -19.15 1.40
C PRO A 162 4.80 -19.31 2.92
N LEU A 163 4.32 -18.29 3.61
CA LEU A 163 4.05 -18.38 5.04
C LEU A 163 2.62 -18.89 5.26
N MET A 164 2.49 -20.18 5.55
CA MET A 164 1.27 -20.74 6.15
C MET A 164 1.15 -20.21 7.59
N CYS A 165 -0.06 -19.85 7.99
CA CYS A 165 -0.27 -19.39 9.35
C CYS A 165 0.10 -20.45 10.39
N PRO A 166 0.81 -20.07 11.47
CA PRO A 166 0.96 -20.93 12.64
C PRO A 166 -0.40 -21.34 13.19
N GLU A 167 -0.48 -22.53 13.77
CA GLU A 167 -1.70 -22.97 14.46
C GLU A 167 -1.88 -22.19 15.79
N GLY A 168 -3.14 -21.98 16.18
CA GLY A 168 -3.48 -21.41 17.49
C GLY A 168 -3.16 -19.91 17.62
N LEU A 169 -3.35 -19.16 16.54
CA LEU A 169 -3.30 -17.70 16.58
C LEU A 169 -4.50 -17.14 17.34
N GLU A 170 -4.23 -16.23 18.28
CA GLU A 170 -5.24 -15.52 19.05
C GLU A 170 -4.98 -14.01 18.89
N PRO A 171 -5.98 -13.20 18.48
CA PRO A 171 -5.81 -11.75 18.38
C PRO A 171 -5.32 -11.13 19.70
N GLY A 172 -4.32 -10.26 19.63
CA GLY A 172 -3.67 -9.65 20.80
C GLY A 172 -2.73 -10.58 21.57
N GLY A 173 -2.62 -11.85 21.20
CA GLY A 173 -1.66 -12.80 21.77
C GLY A 173 -0.21 -12.45 21.42
N ALA A 174 0.76 -13.08 22.09
CA ALA A 174 2.17 -12.89 21.75
C ALA A 174 2.50 -13.50 20.38
N CYS A 175 3.31 -12.82 19.57
CA CYS A 175 3.68 -13.35 18.25
C CYS A 175 4.39 -14.70 18.35
N PRO A 176 3.87 -15.76 17.71
CA PRO A 176 4.57 -17.03 17.65
C PRO A 176 5.79 -16.93 16.73
N MET A 177 6.72 -17.89 16.87
CA MET A 177 7.82 -18.01 15.92
C MET A 177 7.28 -18.32 14.53
N GLY A 178 7.67 -17.50 13.54
CA GLY A 178 7.28 -17.67 12.14
C GLY A 178 6.19 -16.72 11.68
N LEU A 179 5.42 -16.09 12.57
CA LEU A 179 4.54 -15.00 12.20
C LEU A 179 5.33 -13.70 12.12
N THR A 180 5.27 -13.01 10.99
CA THR A 180 5.98 -11.75 10.74
C THR A 180 5.01 -10.64 10.35
N ILE A 181 5.52 -9.45 10.10
CA ILE A 181 4.73 -8.33 9.57
C ILE A 181 4.19 -8.60 8.15
N VAL A 182 4.80 -9.53 7.41
CA VAL A 182 4.34 -9.97 6.08
C VAL A 182 2.98 -10.66 6.17
N GLY A 183 2.69 -11.26 7.33
CA GLY A 183 1.45 -11.97 7.57
C GLY A 183 1.31 -13.28 6.80
N CYS A 184 0.14 -13.89 6.91
CA CYS A 184 -0.21 -15.17 6.34
C CYS A 184 -1.73 -15.27 6.18
N CYS A 185 -2.17 -16.16 5.30
CA CYS A 185 -3.58 -16.50 5.12
C CYS A 185 -3.89 -17.84 5.78
N ASP A 186 -5.01 -17.90 6.51
CA ASP A 186 -5.53 -19.16 7.07
C ASP A 186 -6.52 -19.86 6.12
N GLU A 187 -6.90 -21.10 6.44
CA GLU A 187 -7.85 -21.89 5.64
C GLU A 187 -9.23 -21.25 5.48
N ASN A 188 -9.60 -20.33 6.37
CA ASN A 188 -10.88 -19.61 6.31
C ASN A 188 -10.79 -18.37 5.43
N GLY A 189 -9.58 -18.01 4.97
CA GLY A 189 -9.36 -16.81 4.19
C GLY A 189 -9.05 -15.57 5.02
N ASN A 190 -8.69 -15.70 6.29
CA ASN A 190 -8.36 -14.53 7.11
C ASN A 190 -6.86 -14.20 7.03
N ASN A 191 -6.55 -12.93 7.20
CA ASN A 191 -5.17 -12.45 7.25
C ASN A 191 -4.70 -12.31 8.70
N TRP A 192 -3.51 -12.81 8.99
CA TRP A 192 -2.89 -12.73 10.30
C TRP A 192 -1.47 -12.22 10.18
N TRP A 193 -1.04 -11.31 11.06
CA TRP A 193 0.33 -10.80 11.06
C TRP A 193 0.82 -10.46 12.46
N CYS A 194 2.12 -10.26 12.60
CA CYS A 194 2.73 -9.82 13.85
C CYS A 194 3.06 -8.33 13.77
N GLU A 195 2.48 -7.54 14.66
CA GLU A 195 2.77 -6.11 14.79
C GLU A 195 3.02 -5.75 16.26
N GLY A 196 4.10 -5.02 16.53
CA GLY A 196 4.42 -4.59 17.89
C GLY A 196 4.61 -5.72 18.90
N GLY A 197 4.89 -6.95 18.45
CA GLY A 197 5.02 -8.14 19.30
C GLY A 197 3.70 -8.82 19.67
N SER A 198 2.58 -8.33 19.13
CA SER A 198 1.26 -8.94 19.29
C SER A 198 0.71 -9.43 17.95
N VAL A 199 -0.09 -10.48 18.00
CA VAL A 199 -0.79 -11.02 16.84
C VAL A 199 -1.92 -10.06 16.48
N ALA A 200 -1.89 -9.55 15.26
CA ALA A 200 -2.96 -8.81 14.63
C ALA A 200 -3.67 -9.70 13.61
N PHE A 201 -4.91 -9.33 13.31
CA PHE A 201 -5.85 -10.15 12.56
C PHE A 201 -6.80 -9.24 11.78
N ASP A 202 -7.15 -9.68 10.56
CA ASP A 202 -8.21 -9.09 9.74
C ASP A 202 -9.08 -10.21 9.17
N ASP A 203 -10.39 -10.11 9.39
CA ASP A 203 -11.38 -11.06 8.86
C ASP A 203 -11.70 -10.65 7.43
N CYS A 204 -11.21 -11.42 6.45
CA CYS A 204 -11.40 -11.11 5.04
C CYS A 204 -12.78 -11.54 4.50
N GLY A 205 -13.75 -11.83 5.38
CA GLY A 205 -15.14 -12.00 4.99
C GLY A 205 -15.43 -13.31 4.26
N GLY A 206 -14.73 -14.39 4.64
CA GLY A 206 -15.01 -15.75 4.15
C GLY A 206 -16.36 -16.33 4.61
N GLY A 207 -17.10 -15.61 5.45
CA GLY A 207 -18.44 -15.98 5.89
C GLY A 207 -19.36 -14.76 5.91
N THR A 208 -20.59 -14.94 5.43
CA THR A 208 -21.75 -14.08 5.69
C THR A 208 -22.13 -14.10 7.18
N GLY A 209 -21.19 -13.74 8.06
CA GLY A 209 -21.43 -13.55 9.47
C GLY A 209 -21.46 -12.07 9.73
N ASP A 210 -22.63 -11.54 10.03
CA ASP A 210 -22.80 -10.28 10.74
C ASP A 210 -22.00 -10.38 12.05
N GLY A 211 -20.72 -10.03 11.98
CA GLY A 211 -19.86 -9.83 13.12
C GLY A 211 -20.08 -8.40 13.58
N ASP A 212 -21.18 -8.18 14.29
CA ASP A 212 -21.23 -7.18 15.35
C ASP A 212 -20.06 -7.49 16.29
N GLY A 213 -18.89 -6.97 15.94
CA GLY A 213 -17.79 -6.80 16.87
C GLY A 213 -18.23 -5.70 17.81
N ASP A 214 -19.13 -6.05 18.74
CA ASP A 214 -19.25 -5.41 20.03
C ASP A 214 -17.85 -5.44 20.62
N GLY A 215 -17.11 -4.37 20.34
CA GLY A 215 -16.00 -3.98 21.17
C GLY A 215 -16.58 -3.66 22.53
N ASP A 216 -16.75 -4.70 23.35
CA ASP A 216 -16.77 -4.63 24.81
C ASP A 216 -15.39 -4.13 25.26
N GLY A 217 -15.06 -2.91 24.85
CA GLY A 217 -14.21 -2.06 25.64
C GLY A 217 -15.00 -1.78 26.90
N ASP A 218 -14.75 -2.58 27.94
CA ASP A 218 -14.96 -2.21 29.34
C ASP A 218 -14.11 -0.96 29.65
N GLY A 219 -14.44 0.14 28.99
CA GLY A 219 -14.07 1.46 29.40
C GLY A 219 -15.03 1.84 30.50
N ASP A 220 -14.66 1.53 31.75
CA ASP A 220 -15.13 2.23 32.94
C ASP A 220 -14.71 3.71 32.82
N GLY A 221 -15.35 4.41 31.88
CA GLY A 221 -15.29 5.84 31.73
C GLY A 221 -16.38 6.42 32.62
N ASP A 222 -16.04 6.64 33.89
CA ASP A 222 -16.70 7.64 34.74
C ASP A 222 -16.47 9.03 34.11
N GLY A 223 -17.14 9.27 32.99
CA GLY A 223 -17.20 10.54 32.30
C GLY A 223 -18.42 11.29 32.81
N ASP A 224 -18.25 12.03 33.90
CA ASP A 224 -19.11 13.16 34.24
C ASP A 224 -18.97 14.22 33.13
N GLY A 225 -19.64 13.97 32.00
CA GLY A 225 -19.74 14.86 30.87
C GLY A 225 -21.07 15.60 30.93
N ASP A 226 -21.07 16.77 31.58
CA ASP A 226 -22.13 17.78 31.41
C ASP A 226 -22.17 18.21 29.93
N GLY A 227 -22.94 17.48 29.13
CA GLY A 227 -23.22 17.77 27.73
C GLY A 227 -24.52 18.56 27.60
N ASP A 228 -24.43 19.89 27.63
CA ASP A 228 -25.47 20.77 27.10
C ASP A 228 -25.53 20.60 25.57
N GLY A 229 -26.29 19.60 25.13
CA GLY A 229 -26.53 19.29 23.72
C GLY A 229 -27.74 20.06 23.17
N ASP A 230 -27.52 21.31 22.74
CA ASP A 230 -28.42 21.97 21.78
C ASP A 230 -27.99 21.54 20.37
N GLY A 231 -28.47 20.37 19.95
CA GLY A 231 -28.27 19.82 18.61
C GLY A 231 -29.60 19.50 17.97
N ASP A 232 -30.24 20.51 17.38
CA ASP A 232 -31.37 20.34 16.46
C ASP A 232 -30.89 19.57 15.23
N GLY A 233 -31.18 18.27 15.19
CA GLY A 233 -30.90 17.39 14.06
C GLY A 233 -32.13 16.57 13.71
N ASP A 234 -32.96 17.12 12.82
CA ASP A 234 -34.07 16.41 12.18
C ASP A 234 -33.53 15.21 11.40
N GLY A 235 -33.85 14.00 11.86
CA GLY A 235 -33.53 12.74 11.20
C GLY A 235 -34.67 11.76 11.38
N ASP A 236 -35.57 11.72 10.39
CA ASP A 236 -36.70 10.81 10.30
C ASP A 236 -36.23 9.34 10.27
N GLY A 237 -36.44 8.63 11.38
CA GLY A 237 -36.24 7.19 11.50
C GLY A 237 -37.52 6.55 12.02
N ASP A 238 -38.46 6.26 11.12
CA ASP A 238 -39.63 5.42 11.40
C ASP A 238 -39.17 3.98 11.66
N GLY A 239 -38.86 3.67 12.91
CA GLY A 239 -38.59 2.32 13.40
C GLY A 239 -39.65 1.92 14.43
N ASP A 240 -40.80 1.48 13.95
CA ASP A 240 -41.82 0.79 14.76
C ASP A 240 -41.29 -0.58 15.20
N GLY A 241 -40.53 -0.59 16.30
CA GLY A 241 -40.09 -1.79 17.00
C GLY A 241 -40.86 -1.98 18.30
N ASP A 242 -42.08 -2.50 18.20
CA ASP A 242 -42.85 -3.00 19.36
C ASP A 242 -42.17 -4.25 19.92
N GLY A 243 -41.25 -4.04 20.86
CA GLY A 243 -40.61 -5.09 21.66
C GLY A 243 -41.13 -5.12 23.09
N ASP A 244 -42.41 -5.44 23.27
CA ASP A 244 -42.95 -5.81 24.59
C ASP A 244 -42.37 -7.17 25.01
N GLY A 245 -41.46 -7.15 25.97
CA GLY A 245 -40.82 -8.32 26.55
C GLY A 245 -40.58 -8.17 28.04
N ASP A 246 -41.66 -7.97 28.81
CA ASP A 246 -41.65 -8.11 30.26
C ASP A 246 -41.23 -9.53 30.66
N GLY A 247 -40.21 -9.62 31.53
CA GLY A 247 -39.69 -10.87 32.04
C GLY A 247 -38.95 -10.70 33.36
N ASP A 248 -39.68 -10.22 34.38
CA ASP A 248 -39.26 -10.25 35.79
C ASP A 248 -38.89 -11.67 36.22
N GLY A 249 -37.74 -11.78 36.90
CA GLY A 249 -37.24 -13.03 37.45
C GLY A 249 -36.31 -12.82 38.64
N ASP A 250 -36.77 -12.09 39.65
CA ASP A 250 -36.18 -12.09 40.98
C ASP A 250 -36.24 -13.50 41.59
N GLY A 251 -35.12 -13.96 42.15
CA GLY A 251 -34.98 -15.26 42.77
C GLY A 251 -33.82 -15.31 43.74
N ASP A 252 -34.00 -14.64 44.88
CA ASP A 252 -33.13 -14.61 46.04
C ASP A 252 -32.72 -16.01 46.57
N GLY A 253 -31.49 -16.09 47.06
CA GLY A 253 -31.25 -16.56 48.44
C GLY A 253 -31.12 -18.08 48.70
N GLU A 254 -29.86 -18.51 48.81
CA GLU A 254 -29.25 -19.29 49.92
C GLU A 254 -29.74 -20.73 50.28
N PRO A 255 -28.91 -21.57 50.92
CA PRO A 255 -27.54 -21.37 51.46
C PRO A 255 -26.42 -22.21 50.82
#